data_AF-A0A535ACF2-F1
#
_entry.id   AF-A0A535ACF2-F1
#
_cell.length_a   1.000
_cell.length_b   1.000
_cell.length_c   1.000
_cell.angle_alpha   90.00
_cell.angle_beta   90.00
_cell.angle_gamma   90.00
#
_symmetry.space_group_name_H-M   'P 1'
#
loop_
_entity.id
_entity.type
_entity.pdbx_description
1 polymer ?
#
loop_
_entity_poly.entity_id
_entity_poly.type
_entity_poly.pdbx_seq_one_letter_code
_entity_poly.pdbx_strand_id
1 'polypeptide(L)'
;MRYGVVLLAVGAAGCAFHDVSLRLPPSVGTGLSGGDSRQVVVVVPFADQRSQPNRCGMQKNSYNMETASAICSEPPAAWLANLLASELRAAGFSVVTQADRPSAVRVEGTLRGKGGLG
;
A
#
# COMPACT_ATOMS: atom_id res chain seq x y z
N MET A 1 -9.97 30.43 -58.84
CA MET A 1 -10.97 30.34 -57.74
C MET A 1 -10.31 29.59 -56.59
N ARG A 2 -10.19 30.26 -55.45
CA ARG A 2 -9.47 29.79 -54.25
C ARG A 2 -10.41 28.88 -53.44
N TYR A 3 -10.12 27.59 -53.39
CA TYR A 3 -10.78 26.67 -52.45
C TYR A 3 -9.78 26.30 -51.36
N GLY A 4 -9.74 27.13 -50.31
CA GLY A 4 -9.03 26.80 -49.07
C GLY A 4 -9.87 25.83 -48.26
N VAL A 5 -9.55 24.55 -48.31
CA VAL A 5 -10.11 23.55 -47.39
C VAL A 5 -9.29 23.63 -46.10
N VAL A 6 -9.86 24.32 -45.11
CA VAL A 6 -9.31 24.37 -43.75
C VAL A 6 -9.56 23.00 -43.10
N LEU A 7 -8.52 22.17 -43.05
CA LEU A 7 -8.50 20.93 -42.28
C LEU A 7 -8.52 21.28 -40.78
N LEU A 8 -9.72 21.25 -40.19
CA LEU A 8 -9.90 21.29 -38.73
C LEU A 8 -9.41 19.96 -38.14
N ALA A 9 -8.12 19.90 -37.80
CA ALA A 9 -7.56 18.86 -36.95
C ALA A 9 -8.08 19.08 -35.52
N VAL A 10 -9.21 18.45 -35.19
CA VAL A 10 -9.69 18.35 -33.80
C VAL A 10 -8.68 17.48 -33.06
N GLY A 11 -7.77 18.14 -32.34
CA GLY A 11 -6.74 17.49 -31.53
C GLY A 11 -7.40 16.52 -30.55
N ALA A 12 -7.06 15.24 -30.68
CA ALA A 12 -7.33 14.24 -29.67
C ALA A 12 -6.43 14.51 -28.45
N ALA A 13 -6.72 15.56 -27.69
CA ALA A 13 -6.22 15.75 -26.34
C ALA A 13 -7.07 14.91 -25.38
N GLY A 14 -7.07 13.59 -25.59
CA GLY A 14 -7.51 12.66 -24.55
C GLY A 14 -6.41 12.66 -23.50
N CYS A 15 -6.63 13.33 -22.37
CA CYS A 15 -5.75 13.21 -21.20
C CYS A 15 -5.66 11.73 -20.86
N ALA A 16 -4.51 11.12 -21.14
CA ALA A 16 -4.27 9.74 -20.79
C ALA A 16 -4.37 9.61 -19.27
N PHE A 17 -5.35 8.81 -18.84
CA PHE A 17 -5.50 8.41 -17.44
C PHE A 17 -4.26 7.59 -17.08
N HIS A 18 -3.30 8.24 -16.42
CA HIS A 18 -2.06 7.61 -16.00
C HIS A 18 -2.17 7.21 -14.54
N ASP A 19 -1.79 5.96 -14.26
CA ASP A 19 -1.62 5.50 -12.90
C ASP A 19 -0.55 6.33 -12.19
N VAL A 20 -0.79 6.60 -10.91
CA VAL A 20 0.10 7.42 -10.09
C VAL A 20 0.90 6.49 -9.17
N SER A 21 2.21 6.66 -9.13
CA SER A 21 3.05 5.96 -8.15
C SER A 21 3.12 6.74 -6.85
N LEU A 22 2.79 6.08 -5.73
CA LEU A 22 2.84 6.65 -4.39
C LEU A 22 3.94 5.99 -3.57
N ARG A 23 4.69 6.82 -2.83
CA ARG A 23 5.56 6.37 -1.76
C ARG A 23 4.78 6.34 -0.45
N LEU A 24 4.81 5.21 0.24
CA LEU A 24 4.11 5.06 1.52
C LEU A 24 4.82 5.88 2.61
N PRO A 25 4.06 6.50 3.53
CA PRO A 25 4.63 7.35 4.56
C PRO A 25 5.47 6.53 5.57
N PRO A 26 6.45 7.16 6.22
CA PRO A 26 7.20 6.54 7.31
C PRO A 26 6.31 6.37 8.55
N SER A 27 6.83 5.63 9.53
CA SER A 27 6.19 5.46 10.83
C SER A 27 6.13 6.80 11.57
N VAL A 28 5.00 7.05 12.25
CA VAL A 28 4.78 8.29 13.01
C VAL A 28 5.12 8.16 14.50
N GLY A 29 5.62 6.99 14.92
CA GLY A 29 5.90 6.70 16.32
C GLY A 29 4.60 6.50 17.10
N THR A 30 4.38 5.29 17.61
CA THR A 30 3.15 4.95 18.35
C THR A 30 3.20 5.32 19.83
N GLY A 31 4.35 5.78 20.35
CA GLY A 31 4.54 6.04 21.78
C GLY A 31 4.45 4.78 22.65
N LEU A 32 4.48 3.59 22.03
CA LEU A 32 4.47 2.32 22.73
C LEU A 32 5.78 2.11 23.50
N SER A 33 5.70 1.64 24.73
CA SER A 33 6.84 1.29 25.59
C SER A 33 6.56 0.00 26.36
N GLY A 34 7.58 -0.62 26.92
CA GLY A 34 7.45 -1.84 27.75
C GLY A 34 7.66 -3.14 26.98
N GLY A 35 8.40 -3.12 25.88
CA GLY A 35 8.82 -4.33 25.19
C GLY A 35 9.73 -5.21 26.05
N ASP A 36 10.57 -4.63 26.91
CA ASP A 36 11.47 -5.30 27.86
C ASP A 36 12.27 -6.46 27.24
N SER A 37 12.73 -6.29 25.98
CA SER A 37 13.44 -7.31 25.20
C SER A 37 12.65 -8.61 24.97
N ARG A 38 11.33 -8.60 25.16
CA ARG A 38 10.47 -9.75 24.84
C ARG A 38 10.51 -10.02 23.35
N GLN A 39 10.61 -11.31 23.02
CA GLN A 39 10.73 -11.73 21.63
C GLN A 39 9.36 -11.79 20.97
N VAL A 40 9.25 -11.20 19.78
CA VAL A 40 8.06 -11.25 18.92
C VAL A 40 8.49 -11.69 17.53
N VAL A 41 7.78 -12.65 16.96
CA VAL A 41 7.98 -13.09 15.58
C VAL A 41 6.99 -12.35 14.70
N VAL A 42 7.47 -11.49 13.80
CA VAL A 42 6.61 -10.82 12.82
C VAL A 42 6.81 -11.46 11.45
N VAL A 43 5.73 -11.97 10.85
CA VAL A 43 5.78 -12.53 9.50
C VAL A 43 5.82 -11.42 8.47
N VAL A 44 6.86 -11.41 7.64
CA VAL A 44 7.05 -10.44 6.56
C VAL A 44 7.23 -11.20 5.24
N PRO A 45 6.48 -10.87 4.17
CA PRO A 45 5.32 -9.96 4.17
C PRO A 45 4.10 -10.61 4.83
N PHE A 46 3.11 -9.79 5.19
CA PHE A 46 1.77 -10.31 5.50
C PHE A 46 1.14 -10.96 4.27
N ALA A 47 0.17 -11.86 4.49
CA ALA A 47 -0.58 -12.44 3.39
C ALA A 47 -1.43 -11.35 2.70
N ASP A 48 -1.48 -11.34 1.37
CA ASP A 48 -2.30 -10.41 0.61
C ASP A 48 -3.29 -11.18 -0.26
N GLN A 49 -4.57 -11.07 0.07
CA GLN A 49 -5.69 -11.73 -0.62
C GLN A 49 -6.41 -10.76 -1.58
N ARG A 50 -5.86 -9.57 -1.82
CA ARG A 50 -6.43 -8.61 -2.77
C ARG A 50 -6.13 -9.04 -4.19
N SER A 51 -7.05 -8.76 -5.11
CA SER A 51 -6.85 -8.99 -6.54
C SER A 51 -5.71 -8.15 -7.14
N GLN A 52 -5.43 -6.99 -6.54
CA GLN A 52 -4.37 -6.09 -6.96
C GLN A 52 -3.46 -5.75 -5.76
N PRO A 53 -2.42 -6.58 -5.50
CA PRO A 53 -1.56 -6.42 -4.33
C PRO A 53 -0.83 -5.07 -4.31
N ASN A 54 -0.41 -4.53 -5.45
CA ASN A 54 0.34 -3.27 -5.50
C ASN A 54 -0.54 -2.02 -5.48
N ARG A 55 -1.87 -2.16 -5.64
CA ARG A 55 -2.78 -1.03 -5.59
C ARG A 55 -3.03 -0.63 -4.15
N CYS A 56 -2.84 0.64 -3.84
CA CYS A 56 -3.08 1.19 -2.51
C CYS A 56 -4.13 2.30 -2.48
N GLY A 57 -4.64 2.70 -3.65
CA GLY A 57 -5.74 3.64 -3.74
C GLY A 57 -6.25 3.81 -5.16
N MET A 58 -7.08 4.82 -5.32
CA MET A 58 -7.69 5.19 -6.59
C MET A 58 -7.88 6.70 -6.62
N GLN A 59 -7.66 7.30 -7.79
CA GLN A 59 -8.06 8.67 -8.05
C GLN A 59 -9.48 8.67 -8.58
N LYS A 60 -10.32 9.56 -8.04
CA LYS A 60 -11.69 9.76 -8.51
C LYS A 60 -11.85 11.16 -9.11
N ASN A 61 -12.73 11.28 -10.09
CA ASN A 61 -13.16 12.58 -10.59
C ASN A 61 -14.26 13.22 -9.72
N SER A 62 -14.70 14.42 -10.10
CA SER A 62 -15.76 15.19 -9.45
C SER A 62 -17.12 14.48 -9.40
N TYR A 63 -17.30 13.42 -10.20
CA TYR A 63 -18.49 12.58 -10.25
C TYR A 63 -18.30 11.25 -9.49
N ASN A 64 -17.25 11.12 -8.68
CA ASN A 64 -16.94 9.92 -7.88
C ASN A 64 -16.66 8.65 -8.72
N MET A 65 -16.36 8.80 -10.01
CA MET A 65 -15.90 7.69 -10.86
C MET A 65 -14.39 7.51 -10.72
N GLU A 66 -13.92 6.26 -10.73
CA GLU A 66 -12.50 5.95 -10.76
C GLU A 66 -11.89 6.35 -12.10
N THR A 67 -10.82 7.15 -12.04
CA THR A 67 -10.11 7.64 -13.22
C THR A 67 -8.67 7.16 -13.32
N ALA A 68 -8.05 6.72 -12.21
CA ALA A 68 -6.70 6.15 -12.24
C ALA A 68 -6.48 5.28 -10.99
N SER A 69 -5.59 4.29 -11.09
CA SER A 69 -5.13 3.55 -9.91
C SER A 69 -3.94 4.27 -9.26
N ALA A 70 -3.91 4.24 -7.93
CA ALA A 70 -2.73 4.62 -7.18
C ALA A 70 -1.94 3.35 -6.84
N ILE A 71 -0.76 3.24 -7.44
CA ILE A 71 0.14 2.10 -7.30
C ILE A 71 1.21 2.46 -6.29
N CYS A 72 1.39 1.61 -5.27
CA CYS A 72 2.41 1.85 -4.28
C CYS A 72 3.79 1.39 -4.80
N SER A 73 4.82 2.17 -4.49
CA SER A 73 6.21 1.88 -4.87
C SER A 73 6.73 0.56 -4.26
N GLU A 74 6.12 0.13 -3.16
CA GLU A 74 6.35 -1.16 -2.52
C GLU A 74 5.00 -1.84 -2.20
N PRO A 75 4.94 -3.19 -2.13
CA PRO A 75 3.72 -3.90 -1.78
C PRO A 75 3.21 -3.49 -0.38
N PRO A 76 1.95 -3.05 -0.24
CA PRO A 76 1.37 -2.65 1.05
C PRO A 76 1.47 -3.72 2.14
N ALA A 77 1.40 -5.01 1.79
CA ALA A 77 1.55 -6.11 2.73
C ALA A 77 2.98 -6.20 3.32
N ALA A 78 3.99 -5.89 2.52
CA ALA A 78 5.38 -5.82 2.98
C ALA A 78 5.61 -4.56 3.81
N TRP A 79 5.11 -3.41 3.34
CA TRP A 79 5.23 -2.14 4.05
C TRP A 79 4.58 -2.20 5.44
N LEU A 80 3.34 -2.70 5.56
CA LEU A 80 2.65 -2.81 6.86
C LEU A 80 3.39 -3.73 7.83
N ALA A 81 3.90 -4.87 7.35
CA ALA A 81 4.62 -5.80 8.20
C ALA A 81 5.96 -5.21 8.69
N ASN A 82 6.66 -4.48 7.81
CA ASN A 82 7.88 -3.77 8.15
C ASN A 82 7.62 -2.60 9.11
N LEU A 83 6.53 -1.86 8.90
CA LEU A 83 6.10 -0.76 9.76
C LEU A 83 5.83 -1.26 11.18
N LEU A 84 5.06 -2.34 11.31
CA LEU A 84 4.79 -2.97 12.60
C LEU A 84 6.09 -3.43 13.26
N ALA A 85 6.96 -4.09 12.52
CA ALA A 85 8.25 -4.55 13.03
C ALA A 85 9.12 -3.38 13.51
N SER A 86 9.12 -2.23 12.81
CA SER A 86 9.84 -1.04 13.25
C SER A 86 9.28 -0.43 14.53
N GLU A 87 7.95 -0.33 14.65
CA GLU A 87 7.28 0.22 15.83
C GLU A 87 7.48 -0.67 17.05
N LEU A 88 7.41 -1.99 16.89
CA LEU A 88 7.71 -2.94 17.97
C LEU A 88 9.17 -2.85 18.44
N ARG A 89 10.13 -2.73 17.51
CA ARG A 89 11.53 -2.51 17.91
C ARG A 89 11.70 -1.19 18.64
N ALA A 90 11.06 -0.11 18.18
CA ALA A 90 11.08 1.19 18.84
C ALA A 90 10.49 1.12 20.26
N ALA A 91 9.49 0.27 20.48
CA ALA A 91 8.89 0.00 21.79
C ALA A 91 9.73 -0.91 22.71
N GLY A 92 10.90 -1.38 22.26
CA GLY A 92 11.82 -2.20 23.04
C GLY A 92 11.61 -3.72 22.93
N PHE A 93 10.85 -4.20 21.93
CA PHE A 93 10.72 -5.63 21.66
C PHE A 93 11.87 -6.13 20.77
N SER A 94 12.23 -7.41 20.94
CA SER A 94 13.15 -8.11 20.02
C SER A 94 12.34 -8.76 18.90
N VAL A 95 12.29 -8.10 17.73
CA VAL A 95 11.54 -8.60 16.57
C VAL A 95 12.41 -9.50 15.70
N VAL A 96 11.97 -10.75 15.52
CA VAL A 96 12.66 -11.79 14.73
C VAL A 96 11.74 -12.39 13.68
N THR A 97 12.30 -13.12 12.71
CA THR A 97 11.54 -13.81 11.65
C THR A 97 11.25 -15.28 11.97
N GLN A 98 11.99 -15.87 12.91
CA GLN A 98 11.80 -17.22 13.42
C GLN A 98 11.82 -17.20 14.94
N ALA A 99 10.99 -18.02 15.58
CA ALA A 99 10.99 -18.15 17.03
C ALA A 99 12.23 -18.92 17.48
N ASP A 100 13.08 -18.28 18.29
CA ASP A 100 14.17 -18.97 19.00
C ASP A 100 13.75 -19.37 20.43
N ARG A 101 12.57 -18.93 20.87
CA ARG A 101 11.99 -19.24 22.19
C ARG A 101 10.54 -19.69 22.06
N PRO A 102 10.09 -20.69 22.85
CA PRO A 102 8.71 -21.16 22.84
C PRO A 102 7.70 -20.12 23.35
N SER A 103 8.16 -19.11 24.11
CA SER A 103 7.32 -18.01 24.59
C SER A 103 7.17 -16.85 23.59
N ALA A 104 7.79 -16.94 22.41
CA ALA A 104 7.73 -15.86 21.43
C ALA A 104 6.32 -15.74 20.84
N VAL A 105 5.75 -14.54 20.92
CA VAL A 105 4.44 -14.27 20.31
C VAL A 105 4.63 -14.12 18.81
N ARG A 106 3.87 -14.87 18.02
CA ARG A 106 3.87 -14.78 16.56
C ARG A 106 2.73 -13.87 16.09
N VAL A 107 3.06 -12.91 15.25
CA VAL A 107 2.12 -11.96 14.64
C VAL A 107 2.07 -12.21 13.14
N GLU A 108 0.88 -12.58 12.69
CA GLU A 108 0.52 -12.75 11.28
C GLU A 108 -0.54 -11.72 10.90
N GLY A 109 -0.53 -11.30 9.64
CA GLY A 109 -1.51 -10.38 9.09
C GLY A 109 -2.02 -10.88 7.75
N THR A 110 -3.25 -10.48 7.41
CA THR A 110 -3.82 -10.71 6.07
C THR A 110 -4.51 -9.43 5.59
N LEU A 111 -4.10 -8.94 4.43
CA LEU A 111 -4.80 -7.88 3.73
C LEU A 111 -5.92 -8.49 2.91
N ARG A 112 -7.15 -8.01 3.13
CA ARG A 112 -8.34 -8.43 2.37
C ARG A 112 -8.88 -7.27 1.55
N GLY A 113 -9.34 -7.56 0.34
CA GLY A 113 -10.12 -6.61 -0.43
C GLY A 113 -11.48 -6.40 0.22
N LYS A 114 -12.11 -5.25 0.01
CA LYS A 114 -13.56 -5.17 0.23
C LYS A 114 -14.19 -6.14 -0.77
N GLY A 115 -14.78 -7.23 -0.26
CA GLY A 115 -15.69 -8.04 -1.06
C GLY A 115 -16.74 -7.12 -1.64
N GLY A 116 -16.87 -7.10 -2.97
CA GLY A 116 -18.01 -6.47 -3.60
C GLY A 116 -19.25 -7.17 -3.05
N LEU A 117 -20.09 -6.44 -2.33
CA LEU A 117 -21.50 -6.77 -2.26
C LEU A 117 -22.02 -6.63 -3.70
N GLY A 118 -21.98 -7.73 -4.42
CA GLY A 118 -22.82 -7.97 -5.60
C GLY A 118 -24.13 -8.58 -5.15
#